data_AF-A0AAP8T2D5-F1
#
_entry.id   AF-A0AAP8T2D5-F1
#
_cell.length_a   1.000
_cell.length_b   1.000
_cell.length_c   1.000
_cell.angle_alpha   90.00
_cell.angle_beta   90.00
_cell.angle_gamma   90.00
#
_symmetry.space_group_name_H-M   'P 1'
#
loop_
_entity.id
_entity.type
_entity.pdbx_description
1 polymer ?
#
loop_
_entity_poly.entity_id
_entity_poly.type
_entity_poly.pdbx_seq_one_letter_code
_entity_poly.pdbx_strand_id
1 'polypeptide(L)'
;QGTNPGAKRRDDKLRQQEAGLNTFRRAAEYWYQFKADSGRSSATLKKIRDYLDKDLLPALGEKQLELITRSDCAKLQACIEKRGAFNVADKT
;
A
#
# COMPACT_ATOMS: atom_id res chain seq x y z
N GLN A 1 -33.80 10.74 25.22
CA GLN A 1 -32.89 10.96 24.07
C GLN A 1 -32.60 9.62 23.44
N GLY A 2 -32.94 9.40 22.16
CA GLY A 2 -32.76 8.11 21.49
C GLY A 2 -32.03 8.28 20.18
N THR A 3 -30.71 8.17 20.18
CA THR A 3 -29.98 8.07 18.91
C THR A 3 -30.19 6.67 18.35
N ASN A 4 -30.98 6.59 17.28
CA ASN A 4 -31.37 5.35 16.62
C ASN A 4 -30.11 4.54 16.21
N PRO A 5 -29.84 3.36 16.80
CA PRO A 5 -28.62 2.58 16.58
C PRO A 5 -28.43 2.09 15.13
N GLY A 6 -29.49 2.11 14.32
CA GLY A 6 -29.46 1.69 12.91
C GLY A 6 -28.86 2.72 11.95
N ALA A 7 -28.85 4.01 12.31
CA ALA A 7 -28.21 5.05 11.50
C ALA A 7 -26.68 4.99 11.65
N LYS A 8 -26.19 4.96 12.89
CA LYS A 8 -24.74 4.84 13.19
C LYS A 8 -24.10 3.60 12.54
N ARG A 9 -24.79 2.45 12.54
CA ARG A 9 -24.28 1.21 11.93
C ARG A 9 -24.16 1.29 10.41
N ARG A 10 -25.06 2.02 9.73
CA ARG A 10 -25.00 2.22 8.28
C ARG A 10 -23.87 3.17 7.90
N ASP A 11 -23.72 4.27 8.64
CA ASP A 11 -22.64 5.24 8.41
C ASP A 11 -21.27 4.64 8.66
N ASP A 12 -21.14 3.78 9.68
CA ASP A 12 -19.88 3.11 9.99
C ASP A 12 -19.53 2.05 8.92
N LYS A 13 -20.53 1.31 8.42
CA LYS A 13 -20.35 0.37 7.32
C LYS A 13 -20.00 1.07 6.00
N LEU A 14 -20.55 2.25 5.74
CA LEU A 14 -20.20 3.05 4.57
C LEU A 14 -18.77 3.57 4.68
N ARG A 15 -18.40 4.14 5.84
CA ARG A 15 -17.01 4.57 6.11
C ARG A 15 -16.00 3.43 6.02
N GLN A 16 -16.34 2.25 6.53
CA GLN A 16 -15.46 1.06 6.39
C GLN A 16 -15.31 0.63 4.93
N GLN A 17 -16.39 0.71 4.13
CA GLN A 17 -16.31 0.43 2.69
C GLN A 17 -15.45 1.47 1.96
N GLU A 18 -15.67 2.76 2.21
CA GLU A 18 -14.89 3.85 1.62
C GLU A 18 -13.41 3.78 2.03
N ALA A 19 -13.14 3.47 3.30
CA ALA A 19 -11.79 3.20 3.81
C ALA A 19 -11.12 2.05 3.05
N GLY A 20 -11.85 0.97 2.76
CA GLY A 20 -11.37 -0.14 1.95
C GLY A 20 -11.03 0.24 0.49
N LEU A 21 -11.74 1.23 -0.06
CA LEU A 21 -11.49 1.76 -1.41
C LEU A 21 -10.25 2.67 -1.47
N ASN A 22 -9.79 3.22 -0.35
CA ASN A 22 -8.67 4.16 -0.30
C ASN A 22 -7.40 3.59 0.37
N THR A 23 -7.24 2.26 0.31
CA THR A 23 -6.07 1.57 0.85
C THR A 23 -4.85 1.70 -0.07
N PHE A 24 -3.65 1.62 0.52
CA PHE A 24 -2.40 1.57 -0.23
C PHE A 24 -2.38 0.41 -1.22
N ARG A 25 -2.87 -0.78 -0.82
CA ARG A 25 -2.92 -1.96 -1.70
C ARG A 25 -3.66 -1.66 -3.00
N ARG A 26 -4.83 -1.05 -2.91
CA ARG A 26 -5.65 -0.75 -4.09
C ARG A 26 -5.00 0.29 -4.98
N ALA A 27 -4.40 1.33 -4.39
CA ALA A 27 -3.67 2.35 -5.14
C ALA A 27 -2.40 1.78 -5.80
N ALA A 28 -1.67 0.90 -5.11
CA ALA A 28 -0.48 0.24 -5.63
C ALA A 28 -0.82 -0.68 -6.80
N GLU A 29 -1.93 -1.43 -6.72
CA GLU A 29 -2.40 -2.28 -7.82
C GLU A 29 -2.82 -1.44 -9.04
N TYR A 30 -3.60 -0.37 -8.83
CA TYR A 30 -3.95 0.55 -9.90
C TYR A 30 -2.71 1.13 -10.60
N TRP A 31 -1.74 1.58 -9.81
CA TRP A 31 -0.48 2.10 -10.34
C TRP A 31 0.32 1.01 -11.08
N TYR A 32 0.38 -0.22 -10.56
CA TYR A 32 1.05 -1.33 -11.21
C TYR A 32 0.46 -1.66 -12.58
N GLN A 33 -0.87 -1.73 -12.68
CA GLN A 33 -1.57 -1.95 -13.95
C GLN A 33 -1.28 -0.82 -14.94
N PHE A 34 -1.36 0.44 -14.48
CA PHE A 34 -0.96 1.58 -15.31
C PHE A 34 0.50 1.46 -15.79
N LYS A 35 1.43 0.95 -14.96
CA LYS A 35 2.81 0.70 -15.41
C LYS A 35 2.88 -0.40 -16.47
N ALA A 36 2.09 -1.47 -16.34
CA ALA A 36 2.02 -2.54 -17.33
C ALA A 36 1.51 -2.00 -18.68
N ASP A 37 0.40 -1.25 -18.65
CA ASP A 37 -0.23 -0.67 -19.83
C ASP A 37 0.66 0.38 -20.51
N SER A 38 1.50 1.09 -19.73
CA SER A 38 2.48 2.05 -20.25
C SER A 38 3.65 1.44 -21.03
N GLY A 39 3.66 0.12 -21.26
CA GLY A 39 4.66 -0.56 -22.08
C GLY A 39 6.00 -0.83 -21.38
N ARG A 40 6.00 -0.91 -20.05
CA ARG A 40 7.22 -1.29 -19.31
C ARG A 40 7.63 -2.73 -19.64
N SER A 41 8.94 -2.98 -19.71
CA SER A 41 9.46 -4.32 -19.94
C SER A 41 9.04 -5.30 -18.84
N SER A 42 8.81 -6.56 -19.21
CA SER A 42 8.38 -7.62 -18.27
C SER A 42 9.36 -7.81 -17.11
N ALA A 43 10.66 -7.67 -17.35
CA ALA A 43 11.69 -7.72 -16.30
C ALA A 43 11.53 -6.59 -15.27
N THR A 44 11.19 -5.38 -15.73
CA THR A 44 10.94 -4.23 -14.84
C THR A 44 9.66 -4.44 -14.04
N LEU A 45 8.58 -4.87 -14.68
CA LEU A 45 7.31 -5.16 -14.01
C LEU A 45 7.46 -6.27 -12.97
N LYS A 46 8.25 -7.32 -13.26
CA LYS A 46 8.57 -8.36 -12.29
C LYS A 46 9.27 -7.80 -11.05
N LYS A 47 10.30 -6.96 -11.23
CA LYS A 47 11.00 -6.31 -10.10
C LYS A 47 10.06 -5.42 -9.29
N ILE A 48 9.19 -4.64 -9.95
CA ILE A 48 8.20 -3.81 -9.25
C ILE A 48 7.27 -4.69 -8.43
N ARG A 49 6.74 -5.76 -9.02
CA ARG A 49 5.86 -6.70 -8.31
C ARG A 49 6.55 -7.33 -7.12
N ASP A 50 7.81 -7.75 -7.29
CA ASP A 50 8.63 -8.29 -6.22
C ASP A 50 8.73 -7.32 -5.03
N TYR A 51 9.03 -6.03 -5.26
CA TYR A 51 9.07 -5.04 -4.18
C TYR A 51 7.70 -4.82 -3.52
N LEU A 52 6.64 -4.72 -4.33
CA LEU A 52 5.29 -4.57 -3.81
C LEU A 52 4.92 -5.73 -2.89
N ASP A 53 5.10 -6.97 -3.33
CA ASP A 53 4.70 -8.16 -2.58
C ASP A 53 5.57 -8.43 -1.35
N LYS A 54 6.88 -8.20 -1.46
CA LYS A 54 7.82 -8.58 -0.40
C LYS A 54 7.95 -7.51 0.69
N ASP A 55 7.80 -6.24 0.33
CA ASP A 55 8.15 -5.13 1.22
C ASP A 55 6.96 -4.18 1.46
N LEU A 56 6.35 -3.64 0.40
CA LEU A 56 5.38 -2.55 0.56
C LEU A 56 4.00 -3.04 1.02
N LEU A 57 3.44 -4.09 0.40
CA LEU A 57 2.10 -4.59 0.70
C LEU A 57 2.00 -5.20 2.10
N PRO A 58 2.99 -5.98 2.61
CA PRO A 58 2.95 -6.46 3.99
C PRO A 58 2.98 -5.33 5.04
N ALA A 59 3.68 -4.22 4.75
CA ALA A 59 3.85 -3.13 5.69
C ALA A 59 2.73 -2.07 5.63
N LEU A 60 2.26 -1.76 4.42
CA LEU A 60 1.38 -0.62 4.16
C LEU A 60 0.04 -1.02 3.52
N GLY A 61 -0.10 -2.24 3.01
CA GLY A 61 -1.21 -2.63 2.12
C GLY A 61 -2.61 -2.32 2.66
N GLU A 62 -2.85 -2.62 3.94
CA GLU A 62 -4.15 -2.40 4.60
C GLU A 62 -4.33 -0.99 5.16
N LYS A 63 -3.30 -0.13 5.10
CA LYS A 63 -3.39 1.25 5.56
C LYS A 63 -4.13 2.09 4.51
N GLN A 64 -4.98 2.99 4.99
CA GLN A 64 -5.53 4.07 4.15
C GLN A 64 -4.43 5.04 3.76
N LEU A 65 -4.44 5.51 2.51
CA LEU A 65 -3.39 6.39 1.98
C LEU A 65 -3.17 7.65 2.84
N GLU A 66 -4.26 8.27 3.30
CA GLU A 66 -4.23 9.48 4.14
C GLU A 66 -3.66 9.25 5.54
N LEU A 67 -3.62 7.99 6.00
CA LEU A 67 -3.12 7.61 7.32
C LEU A 67 -1.67 7.12 7.29
N ILE A 68 -1.03 7.09 6.11
CA ILE A 68 0.38 6.70 6.01
C ILE A 68 1.24 7.84 6.52
N THR A 69 1.96 7.58 7.61
CA THR A 69 2.81 8.57 8.28
C THR A 69 4.27 8.45 7.89
N ARG A 70 5.08 9.47 8.20
CA ARG A 70 6.55 9.38 8.10
C ARG A 70 7.12 8.22 8.91
N SER A 71 6.55 7.95 10.08
CA SER A 71 6.98 6.83 10.92
C SER A 71 6.70 5.47 10.29
N ASP A 72 5.62 5.33 9.50
CA ASP A 72 5.36 4.12 8.72
C ASP A 72 6.40 3.92 7.63
N CYS A 73 6.80 4.99 6.94
CA CYS A 73 7.89 4.94 5.95
C CYS A 73 9.23 4.55 6.60
N ALA A 74 9.56 5.10 7.78
CA ALA A 74 10.78 4.75 8.49
C ALA A 74 10.79 3.28 8.93
N LYS A 75 9.65 2.74 9.36
CA LYS A 75 9.51 1.32 9.70
C LYS A 75 9.68 0.43 8.47
N LEU A 76 9.08 0.81 7.34
CA LEU A 76 9.26 0.09 6.07
C LEU A 76 10.74 0.06 5.68
N GLN A 77 11.42 1.20 5.72
CA GLN A 77 12.86 1.28 5.43
C GLN A 77 13.67 0.35 6.33
N ALA A 78 13.43 0.39 7.65
CA ALA A 78 14.11 -0.48 8.59
C ALA A 78 13.82 -1.98 8.34
N CYS A 79 12.62 -2.34 7.91
CA CYS A 79 12.27 -3.72 7.53
C CYS A 79 13.05 -4.18 6.29
N ILE A 80 13.18 -3.31 5.27
CA ILE A 80 13.96 -3.60 4.06
C ILE A 80 15.44 -3.79 4.39
N GLU A 81 16.01 -2.90 5.21
CA GLU A 81 17.40 -2.98 5.68
C GLU A 81 17.65 -4.28 6.46
N LYS A 82 16.76 -4.64 7.39
CA LYS A 82 16.86 -5.89 8.19
C LYS A 82 16.76 -7.16 7.34
N ARG A 83 16.00 -7.13 6.25
CA ARG A 83 15.87 -8.26 5.32
C ARG A 83 17.16 -8.51 4.54
N GLY A 84 18.18 -7.66 4.68
CA GLY A 84 19.44 -7.78 3.95
C GLY A 84 19.25 -7.52 2.45
N ALA A 85 18.19 -6.77 2.08
CA ALA A 85 17.97 -6.31 0.72
C ALA A 85 18.96 -5.19 0.34
N PHE A 86 20.26 -5.45 0.51
CA PHE A 86 21.36 -4.70 -0.09
C PHE A 86 21.41 -5.02 -1.59
N ASN A 87 20.36 -4.72 -2.35
CA ASN A 87 20.46 -4.74 -3.80
C ASN A 87 20.82 -3.34 -4.29
N VAL A 88 22.13 -3.13 -4.37
CA VAL A 88 22.81 -2.34 -5.41
C VAL A 88 22.38 -0.86 -5.50
N ALA A 89 22.54 -0.13 -4.40
CA ALA A 89 22.98 1.27 -4.51
C ALA A 89 24.53 1.28 -4.56
N ASP A 90 25.10 0.54 -5.51
CA ASP A 90 26.50 0.72 -5.84
C ASP A 90 26.60 2.05 -6.58
N LYS A 91 27.08 3.07 -5.86
CA LYS A 91 27.64 4.27 -6.49
C LYS A 91 28.96 3.83 -7.11
N THR A 92 29.00 3.76 -8.44
CA THR A 92 30.24 4.03 -9.19
C THR A 92 30.06 5.34 -9.96
#